data_AF-A0A834YUE5-F1
#
_entry.id   AF-A0A834YUE5-F1
#
_cell.length_a   1.000
_cell.length_b   1.000
_cell.length_c   1.000
_cell.angle_alpha   90.00
_cell.angle_beta   90.00
_cell.angle_gamma   90.00
#
_symmetry.space_group_name_H-M   'P 1'
#
loop_
_entity.id
_entity.type
_entity.pdbx_description
1 polymer ?
#
loop_
_entity_poly.entity_id
_entity_poly.type
_entity_poly.pdbx_seq_one_letter_code
_entity_poly.pdbx_strand_id
1 'polypeptide(L)'
;MFSWLARLAAACWRPVRRYARMSKDDGDGGDDKLLWCRDLDRHSLGEFSIAVVQANETLEDQSQVETGRHATFVGVYDGHGGPDASRFVCDHLFLHLMRLAQENGTISQDVLRSAFSATEDGFLSLVRRTCGIKPLVAAVGSCCLVGVIWRGTLYVANLGDSRAIIGCLGRSNNIVAEQLTRDHNASMEEVRHELRSLHPDDSHIVVLKHGVWRVKGIIQVIADLNLKA
;
A
#
# COMPACT_ATOMS: atom_id res chain seq x y z
N MET A 1 10.25 -32.20 22.73
CA MET A 1 10.60 -31.70 21.37
C MET A 1 9.60 -30.66 20.83
N PHE A 2 9.07 -29.74 21.68
CA PHE A 2 8.09 -28.72 21.27
C PHE A 2 8.35 -27.30 21.85
N SER A 3 9.53 -27.08 22.44
CA SER A 3 9.86 -25.82 23.15
C SER A 3 10.23 -24.65 22.22
N TRP A 4 10.72 -24.93 21.00
CA TRP A 4 11.16 -23.89 20.07
C TRP A 4 10.00 -23.23 19.29
N LEU A 5 8.98 -24.01 18.90
CA LEU A 5 7.75 -23.50 18.28
C LEU A 5 7.00 -22.54 19.21
N ALA A 6 6.93 -22.85 20.50
CA ALA A 6 6.34 -21.98 21.52
C ALA A 6 7.15 -20.68 21.73
N ARG A 7 8.48 -20.71 21.56
CA ARG A 7 9.37 -19.54 21.72
C ARG A 7 9.34 -18.60 20.53
N LEU A 8 9.19 -19.11 19.31
CA LEU A 8 9.00 -18.29 18.11
C LEU A 8 7.61 -17.66 18.07
N ALA A 9 6.59 -18.44 18.40
CA ALA A 9 5.24 -17.92 18.53
C ALA A 9 5.15 -16.86 19.66
N ALA A 10 5.86 -17.06 20.79
CA ALA A 10 5.94 -16.07 21.87
C ALA A 10 6.72 -14.80 21.54
N ALA A 11 7.72 -14.85 20.65
CA ALA A 11 8.41 -13.66 20.14
C ALA A 11 7.51 -12.82 19.21
N CYS A 12 6.46 -13.42 18.66
CA CYS A 12 5.43 -12.79 17.83
C CYS A 12 4.11 -12.53 18.58
N TRP A 13 3.97 -12.94 19.86
CA TRP A 13 2.76 -12.78 20.69
C TRP A 13 2.74 -11.52 21.57
N ARG A 14 3.68 -10.58 21.39
CA ARG A 14 3.28 -9.20 21.72
C ARG A 14 2.20 -8.84 20.69
N PRO A 15 0.99 -8.44 21.12
CA PRO A 15 -0.12 -8.24 20.20
C PRO A 15 0.37 -7.34 19.07
N VAL A 16 0.32 -7.87 17.85
CA VAL A 16 0.51 -7.11 16.63
C VAL A 16 -0.49 -5.98 16.72
N ARG A 17 0.00 -4.76 16.96
CA ARG A 17 -0.86 -3.60 17.13
C ARG A 17 -1.19 -3.10 15.73
N ARG A 18 -2.37 -3.50 15.26
CA ARG A 18 -2.97 -3.00 14.03
C ARG A 18 -3.40 -1.56 14.24
N TYR A 19 -2.77 -0.65 13.52
CA TYR A 19 -3.13 0.76 13.52
C TYR A 19 -3.85 1.09 12.22
N ALA A 20 -5.16 0.87 12.24
CA ALA A 20 -6.12 1.35 11.24
C ALA A 20 -7.16 2.22 11.98
N ARG A 21 -7.93 3.07 11.26
CA ARG A 21 -8.99 3.90 11.86
C ARG A 21 -10.00 3.01 12.60
N MET A 22 -9.79 2.81 13.89
CA MET A 22 -10.79 2.26 14.80
C MET A 22 -11.63 3.45 15.27
N SER A 23 -12.95 3.33 15.13
CA SER A 23 -13.88 4.32 15.67
C SER A 23 -13.62 4.47 17.18
N LYS A 24 -13.15 5.66 17.58
CA LYS A 24 -12.83 6.13 18.94
C LYS A 24 -11.48 5.67 19.51
N ASP A 25 -10.51 6.58 19.49
CA ASP A 25 -9.62 6.79 20.63
C ASP A 25 -9.94 8.19 21.17
N ASP A 26 -10.40 8.25 22.42
CA ASP A 26 -10.76 9.47 23.13
C ASP A 26 -9.47 10.24 23.48
N GLY A 27 -9.16 11.28 22.71
CA GLY A 27 -8.05 12.21 22.95
C GLY A 27 -8.49 13.64 22.66
N ASP A 28 -8.70 14.40 23.72
CA ASP A 28 -9.13 15.80 23.76
C ASP A 28 -8.20 16.71 22.93
N GLY A 29 -8.65 17.10 21.72
CA GLY A 29 -7.93 18.02 20.85
C GLY A 29 -8.62 18.26 19.52
N GLY A 30 -9.55 19.22 19.46
CA GLY A 30 -10.10 19.81 18.23
C GLY A 30 -10.77 18.81 17.27
N ASP A 31 -12.07 18.56 17.46
CA ASP A 31 -12.88 17.52 16.82
C ASP A 31 -13.15 17.77 15.30
N ASP A 32 -12.11 17.86 14.48
CA ASP A 32 -12.24 17.77 13.03
C ASP A 32 -12.43 16.31 12.64
N LYS A 33 -13.69 15.92 12.42
CA LYS A 33 -14.09 14.55 12.06
C LYS A 33 -13.45 14.03 10.77
N LEU A 34 -12.90 14.93 9.94
CA LEU A 34 -12.24 14.60 8.68
C LEU A 34 -10.73 14.36 8.87
N LEU A 35 -10.13 14.83 9.97
CA LEU A 35 -8.74 14.60 10.31
C LEU A 35 -8.65 13.48 11.35
N TRP A 36 -7.77 12.53 11.09
CA TRP A 36 -7.33 11.56 12.08
C TRP A 36 -5.81 11.50 12.07
N CYS A 37 -5.19 11.54 13.23
CA CYS A 37 -3.76 11.37 13.36
C CYS A 37 -3.41 10.53 14.57
N ARG A 38 -2.19 10.03 14.55
CA ARG A 38 -1.50 9.38 15.64
C ARG A 38 -0.15 10.05 15.74
N ASP A 39 0.09 10.64 16.91
CA ASP A 39 1.38 11.20 17.28
C ASP A 39 2.46 10.11 17.34
N LEU A 40 3.69 10.52 17.66
CA LEU A 40 4.85 9.63 17.71
C LEU A 40 4.58 8.38 18.56
N ASP A 41 4.64 7.22 17.93
CA ASP A 41 4.58 5.90 18.56
C ASP A 41 5.83 5.11 18.18
N ARG A 42 6.16 4.10 19.01
CA ARG A 42 7.41 3.36 18.89
C ARG A 42 7.28 2.19 17.93
N HIS A 43 8.32 1.98 17.12
CA HIS A 43 8.51 0.76 16.35
C HIS A 43 9.91 0.17 16.62
N SER A 44 10.27 -0.91 15.92
CA SER A 44 11.47 -1.70 16.21
C SER A 44 12.80 -0.93 16.13
N LEU A 45 12.87 0.15 15.35
CA LEU A 45 14.11 0.91 15.09
C LEU A 45 13.98 2.42 15.35
N GLY A 46 12.87 2.90 15.92
CA GLY A 46 12.63 4.33 16.07
C GLY A 46 11.19 4.66 16.45
N GLU A 47 10.73 5.82 15.98
CA GLU A 47 9.38 6.36 16.18
C GLU A 47 8.73 6.65 14.83
N PHE A 48 7.41 6.53 14.79
CA PHE A 48 6.61 6.87 13.61
C PHE A 48 5.37 7.64 14.03
N SER A 49 4.84 8.45 13.14
CA SER A 49 3.51 9.07 13.26
C SER A 49 2.76 8.84 11.96
N ILE A 50 1.43 8.97 12.01
CA ILE A 50 0.58 8.87 10.83
C ILE A 50 -0.57 9.87 10.93
N ALA A 51 -0.94 10.49 9.81
CA ALA A 51 -2.07 11.38 9.72
C ALA A 51 -2.81 11.13 8.41
N VAL A 52 -4.14 11.29 8.45
CA VAL A 52 -5.05 11.13 7.32
C VAL A 52 -6.06 12.27 7.36
N VAL A 53 -6.24 12.94 6.23
CA VAL A 53 -7.24 13.99 6.04
C VAL A 53 -8.21 13.54 4.96
N GLN A 54 -9.49 13.52 5.30
CA GLN A 54 -10.55 13.11 4.39
C GLN A 54 -10.96 14.27 3.47
N ALA A 55 -10.74 14.11 2.16
CA ALA A 55 -11.17 15.06 1.14
C ALA A 55 -12.51 14.70 0.47
N ASN A 56 -12.76 13.40 0.25
CA ASN A 56 -13.96 12.90 -0.41
C ASN A 56 -15.10 12.64 0.59
N GLU A 57 -16.36 12.60 0.11
CA GLU A 57 -17.52 12.27 0.96
C GLU A 57 -17.35 10.92 1.67
N THR A 58 -16.84 9.93 0.94
CA THR A 58 -16.34 8.68 1.49
C THR A 58 -14.82 8.67 1.37
N LEU A 59 -14.11 8.47 2.49
CA LEU A 59 -12.67 8.27 2.47
C LEU A 59 -12.34 6.98 1.71
N GLU A 60 -11.75 7.12 0.52
CA GLU A 60 -11.27 6.00 -0.29
C GLU A 60 -9.90 5.52 0.16
N ASP A 61 -9.03 6.44 0.61
CA ASP A 61 -7.70 6.11 1.11
C ASP A 61 -7.77 5.21 2.35
N GLN A 62 -6.87 4.24 2.38
CA GLN A 62 -6.60 3.41 3.54
C GLN A 62 -5.11 3.47 3.88
N SER A 63 -4.80 3.30 5.15
CA SER A 63 -3.43 3.23 5.62
C SER A 63 -3.33 2.29 6.80
N GLN A 64 -2.18 1.64 6.95
CA GLN A 64 -1.92 0.77 8.08
C GLN A 64 -0.46 0.83 8.52
N VAL A 65 -0.24 0.66 9.81
CA VAL A 65 1.09 0.37 10.37
C VAL A 65 0.97 -0.85 11.26
N GLU A 66 1.83 -1.84 11.04
CA GLU A 66 1.97 -3.03 11.87
C GLU A 66 3.39 -3.10 12.41
N THR A 67 3.53 -3.17 13.73
CA THR A 67 4.83 -3.19 14.39
C THR A 67 5.09 -4.54 15.05
N GLY A 68 6.34 -5.01 14.94
CA GLY A 68 6.82 -6.23 15.58
C GLY A 68 8.23 -6.03 16.13
N ARG A 69 8.76 -7.02 16.85
CA ARG A 69 10.07 -6.91 17.52
C ARG A 69 11.23 -6.59 16.58
N HIS A 70 11.16 -7.10 15.35
CA HIS A 70 12.20 -6.94 14.33
C HIS A 70 11.62 -6.50 12.97
N ALA A 71 10.38 -6.03 12.99
CA ALA A 71 9.59 -5.77 11.80
C ALA A 71 8.80 -4.48 11.96
N THR A 72 8.66 -3.72 10.88
CA THR A 72 7.66 -2.66 10.78
C THR A 72 7.12 -2.70 9.36
N PHE A 73 5.82 -2.87 9.23
CA PHE A 73 5.11 -2.81 7.96
C PHE A 73 4.32 -1.51 7.93
N VAL A 74 4.40 -0.78 6.83
CA VAL A 74 3.64 0.43 6.57
C VAL A 74 2.97 0.26 5.21
N GLY A 75 1.67 0.53 5.14
CA GLY A 75 0.89 0.50 3.91
C GLY A 75 0.13 1.81 3.72
N VAL A 76 0.15 2.33 2.50
CA VAL A 76 -0.64 3.48 2.04
C VAL A 76 -1.35 3.06 0.75
N TYR A 77 -2.67 3.19 0.73
CA TYR A 77 -3.51 2.66 -0.34
C TYR A 77 -4.49 3.75 -0.77
N ASP A 78 -4.20 4.41 -1.89
CA ASP A 78 -5.04 5.45 -2.49
C ASP A 78 -6.14 4.78 -3.33
N GLY A 79 -7.37 4.79 -2.80
CA GLY A 79 -8.51 4.14 -3.42
C GLY A 79 -9.21 5.06 -4.43
N HIS A 80 -9.76 4.50 -5.51
CA HIS A 80 -10.53 5.26 -6.49
C HIS A 80 -11.71 4.47 -7.05
N GLY A 81 -12.81 5.19 -7.33
CA GLY A 81 -14.07 4.59 -7.80
C GLY A 81 -14.88 3.95 -6.68
N GLY A 82 -14.45 4.11 -5.42
CA GLY A 82 -14.98 3.51 -4.21
C GLY A 82 -13.86 2.98 -3.30
N PRO A 83 -14.12 2.82 -1.99
CA PRO A 83 -13.12 2.39 -1.02
C PRO A 83 -12.89 0.86 -1.00
N ASP A 84 -13.60 0.09 -1.81
CA ASP A 84 -13.66 -1.36 -1.67
C ASP A 84 -12.31 -2.04 -1.98
N ALA A 85 -11.57 -1.56 -2.98
CA ALA A 85 -10.25 -2.10 -3.32
C ALA A 85 -9.20 -1.79 -2.25
N SER A 86 -9.08 -0.52 -1.84
CA SER A 86 -8.11 -0.09 -0.82
C SER A 86 -8.38 -0.76 0.53
N ARG A 87 -9.65 -0.96 0.90
CA ARG A 87 -10.06 -1.75 2.09
C ARG A 87 -9.66 -3.21 1.95
N PHE A 88 -9.91 -3.81 0.79
CA PHE A 88 -9.50 -5.20 0.56
C PHE A 88 -7.99 -5.36 0.72
N VAL A 89 -7.19 -4.48 0.12
CA VAL A 89 -5.73 -4.49 0.28
C VAL A 89 -5.34 -4.35 1.76
N CYS A 90 -5.93 -3.38 2.46
CA CYS A 90 -5.67 -3.13 3.88
C CYS A 90 -5.98 -4.33 4.79
N ASP A 91 -6.99 -5.13 4.43
CA ASP A 91 -7.39 -6.31 5.20
C ASP A 91 -6.58 -7.57 4.89
N HIS A 92 -6.00 -7.69 3.70
CA HIS A 92 -5.44 -8.97 3.22
C HIS A 92 -3.93 -8.95 3.00
N LEU A 93 -3.34 -7.84 2.53
CA LEU A 93 -1.95 -7.82 2.05
C LEU A 93 -0.95 -8.18 3.16
N PHE A 94 -1.10 -7.60 4.34
CA PHE A 94 -0.23 -7.92 5.46
C PHE A 94 -0.39 -9.37 5.93
N LEU A 95 -1.60 -9.92 5.91
CA LEU A 95 -1.84 -11.31 6.30
C LEU A 95 -1.19 -12.28 5.30
N HIS A 96 -1.30 -12.00 4.00
CA HIS A 96 -0.60 -12.77 2.97
C HIS A 96 0.92 -12.69 3.14
N LEU A 97 1.45 -11.49 3.41
CA LEU A 97 2.87 -11.30 3.66
C LEU A 97 3.36 -12.11 4.87
N MET A 98 2.64 -12.05 6.00
CA MET A 98 3.01 -12.79 7.21
C MET A 98 2.97 -14.30 7.00
N ARG A 99 1.93 -14.81 6.33
CA ARG A 99 1.84 -16.23 5.99
C ARG A 99 3.03 -16.67 5.13
N LEU A 100 3.29 -15.96 4.04
CA LEU A 100 4.37 -16.30 3.10
C LEU A 100 5.75 -16.16 3.76
N ALA A 101 5.95 -15.12 4.59
CA ALA A 101 7.19 -14.95 5.34
C ALA A 101 7.43 -16.08 6.34
N GLN A 102 6.37 -16.61 6.96
CA GLN A 102 6.46 -17.76 7.84
C GLN A 102 6.83 -19.03 7.08
N GLU A 103 6.22 -19.27 5.92
CA GLU A 103 6.52 -20.41 5.05
C GLU A 103 7.96 -20.38 4.54
N ASN A 104 8.48 -19.18 4.23
CA ASN A 104 9.83 -18.97 3.69
C ASN A 104 10.90 -18.72 4.79
N GLY A 105 10.48 -18.48 6.04
CA GLY A 105 11.36 -18.14 7.16
C GLY A 105 11.98 -16.74 7.13
N THR A 106 11.64 -15.89 6.15
CA THR A 106 12.15 -14.52 6.02
C THR A 106 11.22 -13.64 5.18
N ILE A 107 11.42 -12.33 5.27
CA ILE A 107 10.95 -11.36 4.26
C ILE A 107 12.01 -11.27 3.17
N SER A 108 11.57 -11.28 1.91
CA SER A 108 12.39 -11.07 0.71
C SER A 108 11.54 -10.37 -0.35
N GLN A 109 12.17 -9.95 -1.44
CA GLN A 109 11.45 -9.37 -2.58
C GLN A 109 10.44 -10.36 -3.17
N ASP A 110 10.79 -11.64 -3.30
CA ASP A 110 9.90 -12.67 -3.86
C ASP A 110 8.69 -12.95 -2.97
N VAL A 111 8.91 -12.95 -1.65
CA VAL A 111 7.84 -13.08 -0.66
C VAL A 111 6.89 -11.88 -0.75
N LEU A 112 7.43 -10.67 -0.87
CA LEU A 112 6.62 -9.47 -1.03
C LEU A 112 5.84 -9.49 -2.35
N ARG A 113 6.49 -9.82 -3.47
CA ARG A 113 5.83 -9.97 -4.79
C ARG A 113 4.69 -11.00 -4.73
N SER A 114 4.95 -12.15 -4.11
CA SER A 114 3.96 -13.21 -3.94
C SER A 114 2.78 -12.78 -3.06
N ALA A 115 3.01 -11.96 -2.04
CA ALA A 115 1.95 -11.42 -1.20
C ALA A 115 1.05 -10.44 -1.98
N PHE A 116 1.65 -9.59 -2.80
CA PHE A 116 0.90 -8.70 -3.71
C PHE A 116 0.08 -9.51 -4.72
N SER A 117 0.69 -10.49 -5.40
CA SER A 117 -0.02 -11.35 -6.35
C SER A 117 -1.19 -12.10 -5.68
N ALA A 118 -1.01 -12.66 -4.49
CA ALA A 118 -2.08 -13.33 -3.76
C ALA A 118 -3.23 -12.38 -3.39
N THR A 119 -2.90 -11.12 -3.06
CA THR A 119 -3.89 -10.08 -2.74
C THR A 119 -4.69 -9.69 -3.98
N GLU A 120 -4.00 -9.47 -5.11
CA GLU A 120 -4.62 -9.17 -6.41
C GLU A 120 -5.55 -10.30 -6.86
N ASP A 121 -5.07 -11.55 -6.83
CA ASP A 121 -5.88 -12.72 -7.19
C ASP A 121 -7.12 -12.88 -6.29
N GLY A 122 -6.96 -12.58 -5.00
CA GLY A 122 -8.06 -12.55 -4.04
C GLY A 122 -9.11 -11.50 -4.39
N PHE A 123 -8.67 -10.29 -4.75
CA PHE A 123 -9.56 -9.20 -5.12
C PHE A 123 -10.26 -9.47 -6.47
N LEU A 124 -9.54 -9.95 -7.48
CA LEU A 124 -10.12 -10.35 -8.76
C LEU A 124 -11.16 -11.47 -8.58
N SER A 125 -10.91 -12.41 -7.67
CA SER A 125 -11.87 -13.46 -7.32
C SER A 125 -13.11 -12.90 -6.60
N LEU A 126 -12.97 -11.84 -5.80
CA LEU A 126 -14.11 -11.12 -5.23
C LEU A 126 -14.92 -10.44 -6.33
N VAL A 127 -14.27 -9.66 -7.20
CA VAL A 127 -14.90 -8.95 -8.33
C VAL A 127 -15.68 -9.91 -9.22
N ARG A 128 -15.10 -11.03 -9.63
CA ARG A 128 -15.77 -12.04 -10.48
C ARG A 128 -17.04 -12.61 -9.84
N ARG A 129 -17.07 -12.75 -8.52
CA ARG A 129 -18.23 -13.29 -7.79
C ARG A 129 -19.33 -12.25 -7.57
N THR A 130 -18.96 -10.98 -7.47
CA THR A 130 -19.90 -9.91 -7.09
C THR A 130 -20.32 -9.03 -8.26
N CYS A 131 -19.61 -9.01 -9.38
CA CYS A 131 -19.86 -8.11 -10.50
C CYS A 131 -21.26 -8.26 -11.11
N GLY A 132 -21.84 -9.47 -11.10
CA GLY A 132 -23.22 -9.69 -11.58
C GLY A 132 -24.30 -9.01 -10.72
N ILE A 133 -23.98 -8.72 -9.45
CA ILE A 133 -24.90 -8.08 -8.50
C ILE A 133 -24.53 -6.60 -8.30
N LYS A 134 -23.23 -6.31 -8.25
CA LYS A 134 -22.66 -4.96 -8.08
C LYS A 134 -21.66 -4.68 -9.20
N PRO A 135 -22.11 -4.30 -10.41
CA PRO A 135 -21.23 -4.11 -11.57
C PRO A 135 -20.12 -3.07 -11.34
N LEU A 136 -20.41 -2.06 -10.50
CA LEU A 136 -19.46 -0.99 -10.20
C LEU A 136 -18.17 -1.48 -9.52
N VAL A 137 -18.18 -2.66 -8.87
CA VAL A 137 -16.98 -3.26 -8.26
C VAL A 137 -15.88 -3.55 -9.30
N ALA A 138 -16.22 -3.67 -10.59
CA ALA A 138 -15.24 -3.85 -11.66
C ALA A 138 -14.54 -2.54 -12.07
N ALA A 139 -15.02 -1.39 -11.59
CA ALA A 139 -14.47 -0.07 -11.87
C ALA A 139 -13.75 0.56 -10.67
N VAL A 140 -13.66 -0.16 -9.54
CA VAL A 140 -12.93 0.30 -8.36
C VAL A 140 -11.50 -0.21 -8.39
N GLY A 141 -10.57 0.58 -7.84
CA GLY A 141 -9.15 0.24 -7.80
C GLY A 141 -8.44 0.93 -6.65
N SER A 142 -7.16 0.60 -6.48
CA SER A 142 -6.32 1.21 -5.46
C SER A 142 -4.88 1.29 -5.94
N CYS A 143 -4.21 2.42 -5.71
CA CYS A 143 -2.75 2.43 -5.61
C CYS A 143 -2.35 1.64 -4.36
N CYS A 144 -1.13 1.09 -4.34
CA CYS A 144 -0.63 0.35 -3.21
C CYS A 144 0.87 0.60 -3.03
N LEU A 145 1.20 1.34 -1.97
CA LEU A 145 2.56 1.56 -1.52
C LEU A 145 2.78 0.85 -0.19
N VAL A 146 3.81 0.00 -0.14
CA VAL A 146 4.22 -0.72 1.07
C VAL A 146 5.69 -0.49 1.36
N GLY A 147 6.00 -0.16 2.61
CA GLY A 147 7.33 -0.19 3.18
C GLY A 147 7.43 -1.26 4.27
N VAL A 148 8.45 -2.12 4.19
CA VAL A 148 8.74 -3.14 5.22
C VAL A 148 10.16 -2.97 5.71
N ILE A 149 10.30 -2.64 6.99
CA ILE A 149 11.59 -2.68 7.69
C ILE A 149 11.69 -4.04 8.35
N TRP A 150 12.60 -4.88 7.89
CA TRP A 150 12.84 -6.22 8.46
C TRP A 150 14.32 -6.38 8.81
N ARG A 151 14.62 -6.54 10.11
CA ARG A 151 15.98 -6.74 10.63
C ARG A 151 17.02 -5.72 10.12
N GLY A 152 16.60 -4.46 9.96
CA GLY A 152 17.46 -3.37 9.49
C GLY A 152 17.48 -3.17 7.97
N THR A 153 16.84 -4.06 7.20
CA THR A 153 16.68 -3.89 5.75
C THR A 153 15.32 -3.27 5.45
N LEU A 154 15.30 -2.22 4.61
CA LEU A 154 14.08 -1.62 4.08
C LEU A 154 13.73 -2.24 2.72
N TYR A 155 12.53 -2.77 2.60
CA TYR A 155 11.90 -3.19 1.34
C TYR A 155 10.80 -2.21 1.00
N VAL A 156 10.72 -1.77 -0.25
CA VAL A 156 9.66 -0.88 -0.73
C VAL A 156 9.02 -1.50 -1.98
N ALA A 157 7.69 -1.55 -2.00
CA ALA A 157 6.90 -1.99 -3.14
C ALA A 157 5.87 -0.91 -3.48
N ASN A 158 5.80 -0.50 -4.74
CA ASN A 158 4.88 0.54 -5.20
C ASN A 158 4.11 0.07 -6.43
N LEU A 159 2.78 0.24 -6.40
CA LEU A 159 1.87 0.10 -7.53
C LEU A 159 1.03 1.37 -7.63
N GLY A 160 1.26 2.16 -8.67
CA GLY A 160 0.60 3.44 -8.88
C GLY A 160 1.49 4.63 -8.54
N ASP A 161 0.88 5.73 -8.11
CA ASP A 161 1.53 7.05 -7.98
C ASP A 161 1.62 7.58 -6.55
N SER A 162 1.33 6.73 -5.56
CA SER A 162 1.82 6.94 -4.20
C SER A 162 3.35 6.92 -4.15
N ARG A 163 3.95 7.58 -3.14
CA ARG A 163 5.39 7.79 -3.11
C ARG A 163 6.02 7.59 -1.73
N ALA A 164 7.10 6.80 -1.69
CA ALA A 164 8.02 6.74 -0.57
C ALA A 164 9.24 7.65 -0.79
N ILE A 165 9.60 8.41 0.24
CA ILE A 165 10.74 9.33 0.26
C ILE A 165 11.54 9.07 1.53
N ILE A 166 12.87 9.01 1.42
CA ILE A 166 13.78 8.93 2.56
C ILE A 166 14.46 10.28 2.78
N GLY A 167 14.56 10.71 4.03
CA GLY A 167 15.34 11.87 4.43
C GLY A 167 16.72 11.43 4.91
N CYS A 168 17.77 11.87 4.22
CA CYS A 168 19.16 11.56 4.54
C CYS A 168 19.85 12.80 5.14
N LEU A 169 20.42 12.66 6.34
CA LEU A 169 21.23 13.72 6.94
C LEU A 169 22.63 13.75 6.32
N GLY A 170 22.92 14.79 5.55
CA GLY A 170 24.22 15.01 4.93
C GLY A 170 25.30 15.46 5.91
N ARG A 171 26.56 15.45 5.47
CA ARG A 171 27.73 15.83 6.29
C ARG A 171 27.68 17.29 6.77
N SER A 172 27.00 18.15 6.03
CA SER A 172 26.76 19.56 6.37
C SER A 172 25.54 19.79 7.26
N ASN A 173 25.00 18.74 7.89
CA ASN A 173 23.81 18.80 8.74
C ASN A 173 22.54 19.27 8.01
N ASN A 174 22.50 19.10 6.69
CA ASN A 174 21.35 19.35 5.83
C ASN A 174 20.60 18.04 5.56
N ILE A 175 19.27 18.08 5.51
CA ILE A 175 18.46 16.91 5.12
C ILE A 175 18.28 16.94 3.60
N VAL A 176 18.62 15.85 2.94
CA VAL A 176 18.36 15.61 1.52
C VAL A 176 17.20 14.62 1.41
N ALA A 177 16.17 14.99 0.66
CA ALA A 177 15.06 14.10 0.34
C ALA A 177 15.39 13.28 -0.91
N GLU A 178 15.35 11.96 -0.81
CA GLU A 178 15.55 11.04 -1.92
C GLU A 178 14.30 10.19 -2.13
N GLN A 179 13.74 10.23 -3.33
CA GLN A 179 12.57 9.45 -3.69
C GLN A 179 12.96 7.99 -3.96
N LEU A 180 12.33 7.06 -3.24
CA LEU A 180 12.64 5.62 -3.32
C LEU A 180 11.82 4.87 -4.37
N THR A 181 10.73 5.47 -4.84
CA THR A 181 9.73 4.83 -5.69
C THR A 181 9.52 5.64 -6.95
N ARG A 182 9.15 5.02 -8.07
CA ARG A 182 8.74 5.75 -9.27
C ARG A 182 7.22 5.72 -9.32
N ASP A 183 6.62 6.87 -9.60
CA ASP A 183 5.19 6.96 -9.86
C ASP A 183 4.86 6.15 -11.12
N HIS A 184 3.72 5.49 -11.18
CA HIS A 184 3.20 4.83 -12.38
C HIS A 184 1.87 5.48 -12.80
N ASN A 185 1.98 6.58 -13.53
CA ASN A 185 0.86 7.44 -13.93
C ASN A 185 0.91 7.78 -15.43
N ALA A 186 -0.23 7.80 -16.10
CA ALA A 186 -0.38 8.10 -17.53
C ALA A 186 0.03 9.54 -17.92
N SER A 187 0.21 10.43 -16.96
CA SER A 187 0.84 11.75 -17.17
C SER A 187 2.32 11.64 -17.56
N MET A 188 2.98 10.52 -17.24
CA MET A 188 4.35 10.25 -17.63
C MET A 188 4.43 9.65 -19.03
N GLU A 189 5.38 10.11 -19.83
CA GLU A 189 5.50 9.70 -21.24
C GLU A 189 5.92 8.24 -21.40
N GLU A 190 6.83 7.77 -20.57
CA GLU A 190 7.34 6.40 -20.58
C GLU A 190 6.21 5.41 -20.35
N VAL A 191 5.33 5.72 -19.39
CA VAL A 191 4.16 4.92 -19.06
C VAL A 191 3.15 4.88 -20.21
N ARG A 192 2.93 6.00 -20.91
CA ARG A 192 2.06 6.01 -22.10
C ARG A 192 2.63 5.15 -23.22
N HIS A 193 3.95 5.18 -23.42
CA HIS A 193 4.61 4.34 -24.41
C HIS A 193 4.50 2.85 -24.06
N GLU A 194 4.72 2.49 -22.80
CA GLU A 194 4.56 1.12 -22.30
C GLU A 194 3.14 0.61 -22.54
N LEU A 195 2.11 1.38 -22.14
CA LEU A 195 0.71 1.00 -22.35
C LEU A 195 0.36 0.75 -23.82
N ARG A 196 0.81 1.65 -24.71
CA ARG A 196 0.59 1.49 -26.16
C ARG A 196 1.32 0.26 -26.72
N SER A 197 2.51 -0.04 -26.21
CA SER A 197 3.28 -1.21 -26.65
C SER A 197 2.64 -2.52 -26.19
N LEU A 198 2.06 -2.56 -24.99
CA LEU A 198 1.38 -3.75 -24.46
C LEU A 198 0.00 -3.97 -25.11
N HIS A 199 -0.62 -2.92 -25.65
CA HIS A 199 -1.96 -2.96 -26.24
C HIS A 199 -1.97 -2.38 -27.67
N PRO A 200 -1.26 -3.01 -28.63
CA PRO A 200 -1.11 -2.46 -29.99
C PRO A 200 -2.43 -2.33 -30.74
N ASP A 201 -3.41 -3.19 -30.44
CA ASP A 201 -4.72 -3.21 -31.10
C ASP A 201 -5.74 -2.25 -30.48
N ASP A 202 -5.35 -1.52 -29.44
CA ASP A 202 -6.24 -0.68 -28.65
C ASP A 202 -5.84 0.79 -28.74
N SER A 203 -6.30 1.45 -29.81
CA SER A 203 -6.02 2.87 -30.06
C SER A 203 -6.54 3.81 -28.96
N HIS A 204 -7.43 3.32 -28.07
CA HIS A 204 -8.01 4.08 -26.97
C HIS A 204 -7.41 3.72 -25.61
N ILE A 205 -6.32 2.94 -25.56
CA ILE A 205 -5.69 2.55 -24.29
C ILE A 205 -5.28 3.75 -23.46
N VAL A 206 -4.78 4.83 -24.10
CA VAL A 206 -4.38 6.08 -23.46
C VAL A 206 -4.97 7.25 -24.25
N VAL A 207 -5.82 8.03 -23.59
CA VAL A 207 -6.52 9.18 -24.21
C VAL A 207 -6.33 10.45 -23.41
N LEU A 208 -6.23 11.59 -24.10
CA LEU A 208 -6.21 12.90 -23.46
C LEU A 208 -7.66 13.37 -23.28
N LYS A 209 -8.10 13.56 -22.03
CA LYS A 209 -9.46 14.00 -21.69
C LYS A 209 -9.40 15.13 -20.68
N HIS A 210 -10.01 16.28 -21.02
CA HIS A 210 -10.00 17.49 -20.20
C HIS A 210 -8.58 17.95 -19.79
N GLY A 211 -7.62 17.89 -20.72
CA GLY A 211 -6.23 18.28 -20.47
C GLY A 211 -5.40 17.27 -19.68
N VAL A 212 -5.94 16.09 -19.37
CA VAL A 212 -5.27 15.06 -18.56
C VAL A 212 -5.25 13.72 -19.28
N TRP A 213 -4.10 13.05 -19.29
CA TRP A 213 -3.94 11.72 -19.88
C TRP A 213 -4.55 10.66 -18.99
N ARG A 214 -5.42 9.82 -19.56
CA ARG A 214 -6.17 8.77 -18.85
C ARG A 214 -6.09 7.44 -19.58
N VAL A 215 -5.94 6.37 -18.83
CA VAL A 215 -6.10 4.99 -19.27
C VAL A 215 -7.57 4.74 -19.56
N LYS A 216 -7.89 4.32 -20.79
CA LYS A 216 -9.26 4.10 -21.27
C LYS A 216 -10.22 5.29 -21.08
N GLY A 217 -9.69 6.49 -20.82
CA GLY A 217 -10.48 7.69 -20.53
C GLY A 217 -11.05 7.75 -19.10
N ILE A 218 -10.64 6.84 -18.22
CA ILE A 218 -11.19 6.67 -16.87
C ILE A 218 -10.19 7.16 -15.82
N ILE A 219 -9.09 6.43 -15.61
CA ILE A 219 -8.11 6.67 -14.52
C ILE A 219 -6.76 7.15 -15.05
N GLN A 220 -5.94 7.76 -14.22
CA GLN A 220 -4.56 8.11 -14.58
C GLN A 220 -3.54 7.07 -14.12
N VAL A 221 -3.87 6.34 -13.06
CA VAL A 221 -2.95 5.40 -12.43
C VAL A 221 -3.01 4.05 -13.12
N ILE A 222 -1.86 3.37 -13.19
CA ILE A 222 -1.79 1.98 -13.62
C ILE A 222 -1.22 1.17 -12.46
N ALA A 223 -1.92 0.11 -12.08
CA ALA A 223 -1.40 -0.92 -11.22
C ALA A 223 -0.94 -2.09 -12.11
N ASP A 224 0.30 -2.06 -12.58
CA ASP A 224 0.93 -3.23 -13.17
C ASP A 224 2.14 -3.64 -12.32
N LEU A 225 2.25 -4.93 -12.04
CA LEU A 225 3.08 -5.53 -10.99
C LEU A 225 4.55 -5.67 -11.42
N ASN A 226 5.11 -4.63 -12.04
CA ASN A 226 6.52 -4.56 -12.40
C ASN A 226 7.34 -3.94 -11.25
N LEU A 227 7.51 -4.72 -10.17
CA LEU A 227 8.51 -4.43 -9.13
C LEU A 227 9.91 -4.44 -9.77
N LYS A 228 10.47 -3.25 -9.99
CA LYS A 228 11.92 -3.08 -10.17
C LYS A 228 12.57 -3.12 -8.79
N ALA A 229 13.40 -4.12 -8.56
CA ALA A 229 14.40 -4.09 -7.49
C ALA A 229 15.71 -3.50 -8.01
#